data_AF-A0A954I4S0-F1
#
_entry.id   AF-A0A954I4S0-F1
#
_cell.length_a   1.000
_cell.length_b   1.000
_cell.length_c   1.000
_cell.angle_alpha   90.00
_cell.angle_beta   90.00
_cell.angle_gamma   90.00
#
_symmetry.space_group_name_H-M   'P 1'
#
loop_
_entity.id
_entity.type
_entity.pdbx_description
1 polymer ?
#
loop_
_entity_poly.entity_id
_entity_poly.type
_entity_poly.pdbx_seq_one_letter_code
_entity_poly.pdbx_strand_id
1 'polypeptide(L)'
;IKKLSALATIVPATMGPRANPLMTPDVIKPEWFFYATFRWLKIFPGTFAVLSMGFVVFIMFIWPFIDSKLRKWTRMDDIHVWIGIGGVAALVGLTVWEAVVVH
;
A
#
# COMPACT_ATOMS: atom_id res chain seq x y z
N ILE A 1 3.99 3.54 -23.48
CA ILE A 1 2.75 3.82 -24.23
C ILE A 1 2.15 2.54 -24.85
N LYS A 2 2.89 1.76 -25.68
CA LYS A 2 2.34 0.54 -26.34
C LYS A 2 1.79 -0.53 -25.39
N LYS A 3 2.43 -0.80 -24.25
CA LYS A 3 2.00 -1.85 -23.29
C LYS A 3 0.73 -1.50 -22.50
N LEU A 4 0.61 -0.25 -22.04
CA LEU A 4 -0.58 0.22 -21.32
C LEU A 4 -1.81 0.25 -22.24
N SER A 5 -1.63 0.72 -23.48
CA SER A 5 -2.71 0.71 -24.49
C SER A 5 -3.17 -0.71 -24.80
N ALA A 6 -2.25 -1.67 -24.94
CA ALA A 6 -2.60 -3.06 -25.18
C ALA A 6 -3.45 -3.64 -24.02
N LEU A 7 -3.06 -3.39 -22.77
CA LEU A 7 -3.84 -3.84 -21.61
C LEU A 7 -5.24 -3.20 -21.58
N ALA A 8 -5.33 -1.89 -21.83
CA ALA A 8 -6.61 -1.17 -21.84
C ALA A 8 -7.57 -1.68 -22.92
N THR A 9 -7.06 -2.13 -24.07
CA THR A 9 -7.89 -2.70 -25.14
C THR A 9 -8.28 -4.17 -24.87
N ILE A 10 -7.38 -4.98 -24.30
CA ILE A 10 -7.64 -6.41 -24.04
C ILE A 10 -8.48 -6.60 -22.76
N VAL A 11 -8.22 -5.81 -21.72
CA VAL A 11 -8.89 -5.87 -20.41
C VAL A 11 -9.31 -4.45 -20.00
N PRO A 12 -10.40 -3.93 -20.56
CA PRO A 12 -10.85 -2.58 -20.26
C PRO A 12 -11.35 -2.48 -18.80
N ALA A 13 -10.99 -1.39 -18.12
CA ALA A 13 -11.54 -1.08 -16.80
C ALA A 13 -13.01 -0.64 -16.95
N THR A 14 -13.90 -1.26 -16.18
CA THR A 14 -15.34 -0.93 -16.17
C THR A 14 -15.66 -0.11 -14.92
N MET A 15 -16.61 0.83 -15.02
CA MET A 15 -16.99 1.74 -13.91
C MET A 15 -18.04 1.14 -12.94
N GLY A 16 -18.39 -0.14 -13.10
CA GLY A 16 -19.44 -0.79 -12.31
C GLY A 16 -20.84 -0.20 -12.51
N PRO A 17 -21.84 -0.69 -11.75
CA PRO A 17 -23.19 -0.12 -11.74
C PRO A 17 -23.21 1.26 -11.06
N ARG A 18 -24.23 2.07 -11.36
CA ARG A 18 -24.43 3.36 -10.69
C ARG A 18 -24.59 3.15 -9.18
N ALA A 19 -23.92 3.98 -8.40
CA ALA A 19 -24.02 3.94 -6.95
C ALA A 19 -25.47 4.17 -6.47
N ASN A 20 -25.91 3.35 -5.52
CA ASN A 20 -27.19 3.51 -4.83
C ASN A 20 -26.93 3.66 -3.32
N PRO A 21 -27.23 4.82 -2.71
CA PRO A 21 -26.95 5.05 -1.29
C PRO A 21 -27.80 4.21 -0.34
N LEU A 22 -28.88 3.60 -0.82
CA LEU A 22 -29.78 2.76 -0.01
C LEU A 22 -29.41 1.26 -0.08
N MET A 23 -28.40 0.90 -0.87
CA MET A 23 -27.96 -0.48 -1.05
C MET A 23 -26.45 -0.59 -0.86
N THR A 24 -26.04 -1.37 0.14
CA THR A 24 -24.64 -1.71 0.35
C THR A 24 -24.30 -2.98 -0.42
N PRO A 25 -23.25 -2.99 -1.28
CA PRO A 25 -22.79 -4.21 -1.94
C PRO A 25 -22.27 -5.25 -0.92
N ASP A 26 -22.41 -6.53 -1.25
CA ASP A 26 -21.95 -7.63 -0.38
C ASP A 26 -20.43 -7.64 -0.16
N VAL A 27 -19.65 -7.23 -1.18
CA VAL A 27 -18.19 -7.15 -1.11
C VAL A 27 -17.73 -5.70 -1.30
N ILE A 28 -17.24 -5.09 -0.22
CA ILE A 28 -16.73 -3.71 -0.20
C ILE A 28 -15.21 -3.76 -0.10
N LYS A 29 -14.53 -3.97 -1.24
CA LYS A 29 -13.07 -3.87 -1.33
C LYS A 29 -12.69 -2.69 -2.24
N PRO A 30 -11.61 -1.96 -1.94
CA PRO A 30 -11.10 -0.94 -2.84
C PRO A 30 -10.31 -1.59 -3.99
N GLU A 31 -9.63 -0.77 -4.77
CA GLU A 31 -8.83 -1.27 -5.88
C GLU A 31 -7.53 -1.90 -5.36
N TRP A 32 -6.95 -2.84 -6.12
CA TRP A 32 -5.83 -3.68 -5.65
C TRP A 32 -4.62 -2.87 -5.14
N PHE A 33 -4.34 -1.71 -5.72
CA PHE A 33 -3.24 -0.84 -5.30
C PHE A 33 -3.48 -0.15 -3.94
N PHE A 34 -4.70 -0.21 -3.41
CA PHE A 34 -5.06 0.23 -2.06
C PHE A 34 -5.16 -0.92 -1.04
N TYR A 35 -4.94 -2.19 -1.44
CA TYR A 35 -5.06 -3.31 -0.51
C TYR A 35 -4.08 -3.22 0.67
N ALA A 36 -2.81 -2.91 0.42
CA ALA A 36 -1.83 -2.79 1.50
C ALA A 36 -2.24 -1.73 2.56
N THR A 37 -2.67 -0.55 2.10
CA THR A 37 -3.10 0.54 2.98
C THR A 37 -4.43 0.23 3.67
N PHE A 38 -5.37 -0.43 2.99
CA PHE A 38 -6.63 -0.89 3.57
C PHE A 38 -6.41 -1.92 4.69
N ARG A 39 -5.51 -2.90 4.50
CA ARG A 39 -5.14 -3.86 5.57
C ARG A 39 -4.50 -3.18 6.75
N TRP A 40 -3.58 -2.27 6.48
CA TRP A 40 -2.94 -1.48 7.51
C TRP A 40 -3.97 -0.75 8.38
N LEU A 41 -4.98 -0.14 7.77
CA LEU A 41 -6.07 0.51 8.52
C LEU A 41 -6.84 -0.45 9.41
N LYS A 42 -7.13 -1.66 8.93
CA LYS A 42 -7.90 -2.66 9.70
C LYS A 42 -7.11 -3.28 10.85
N ILE A 43 -5.78 -3.30 10.77
CA ILE A 43 -4.92 -3.85 11.83
C ILE A 43 -4.88 -2.90 13.05
N PHE A 44 -5.09 -1.61 12.85
CA PHE A 44 -4.93 -0.58 13.88
C PHE A 44 -6.26 0.10 14.25
N PRO A 45 -6.38 0.62 15.49
CA PRO A 45 -7.60 1.30 15.91
C PRO A 45 -7.69 2.74 15.39
N GLY A 46 -8.84 3.07 14.78
CA GLY A 46 -9.34 4.44 14.54
C GLY A 46 -8.29 5.48 14.14
N THR A 47 -8.10 6.50 14.97
CA THR A 47 -7.20 7.63 14.70
C THR A 47 -5.74 7.21 14.59
N PHE A 48 -5.28 6.23 15.35
CA PHE A 48 -3.88 5.78 15.28
C PHE A 48 -3.55 5.21 13.89
N ALA A 49 -4.47 4.45 13.32
CA ALA A 49 -4.33 3.92 11.97
C ALA A 49 -4.10 5.04 10.94
N VAL A 50 -4.94 6.10 11.00
CA VAL A 50 -4.86 7.25 10.09
C VAL A 50 -3.56 8.04 10.31
N LEU A 51 -3.21 8.35 11.56
CA LEU A 51 -1.99 9.08 11.88
C LEU A 51 -0.73 8.32 11.47
N SER A 52 -0.72 6.98 11.63
CA SER A 52 0.41 6.14 11.23
C SER A 52 0.68 6.20 9.72
N MET A 53 -0.36 6.32 8.89
CA MET A 53 -0.17 6.51 7.44
C MET A 53 0.48 7.84 7.11
N GLY A 54 0.00 8.93 7.71
CA GLY A 54 0.62 10.24 7.56
C GLY A 54 2.08 10.23 8.04
N PHE A 55 2.36 9.50 9.13
CA PHE A 55 3.70 9.33 9.67
C PHE A 55 4.64 8.56 8.72
N VAL A 56 4.15 7.53 8.03
CA VAL A 56 4.94 6.82 7.00
C VAL A 56 5.34 7.77 5.87
N VAL A 57 4.40 8.58 5.37
CA VAL A 57 4.70 9.59 4.34
C VAL A 57 5.71 10.61 4.85
N PHE A 58 5.54 11.08 6.09
CA PHE A 58 6.50 11.99 6.72
C PHE A 58 7.91 11.39 6.79
N ILE A 59 8.03 10.13 7.22
CA ILE A 59 9.32 9.41 7.23
C ILE A 59 9.93 9.36 5.83
N MET A 60 9.14 9.12 4.77
CA MET A 60 9.66 9.11 3.40
C MET A 60 10.25 10.46 2.98
N PHE A 61 9.65 11.58 3.41
CA PHE A 61 10.21 12.92 3.13
C PHE A 61 11.57 13.15 3.82
N ILE A 62 11.72 12.69 5.07
CA ILE A 62 12.96 12.84 5.84
C ILE A 62 13.92 11.66 5.70
N TRP A 63 13.59 10.68 4.84
CA TRP A 63 14.36 9.46 4.61
C TRP A 63 15.87 9.68 4.39
N PRO A 64 16.34 10.62 3.55
CA PRO A 64 17.78 10.80 3.33
C PRO A 64 18.57 11.12 4.61
N PHE A 65 17.94 11.81 5.57
CA PHE A 65 18.58 12.13 6.85
C PHE A 65 18.62 10.92 7.79
N ILE A 66 17.55 10.12 7.81
CA ILE A 66 17.46 8.89 8.59
C ILE A 66 18.51 7.89 8.08
N ASP A 67 18.52 7.65 6.78
CA ASP A 67 19.41 6.72 6.11
C ASP A 67 20.90 7.08 6.33
N SER A 68 21.26 8.35 6.19
CA SER A 68 22.62 8.83 6.48
C SER A 68 23.08 8.56 7.92
N LYS A 69 22.18 8.76 8.90
CA LYS A 69 22.49 8.44 10.31
C LYS A 69 22.57 6.92 10.53
N LEU A 70 21.68 6.17 9.90
CA LEU A 70 21.59 4.73 10.10
C LEU A 70 22.84 4.01 9.58
N ARG A 71 23.32 4.35 8.38
CA ARG A 71 24.59 3.83 7.83
C ARG A 71 25.76 4.04 8.80
N LYS A 72 25.86 5.24 9.39
CA LYS A 72 26.92 5.56 10.37
C LYS A 72 26.83 4.72 11.63
N TRP A 73 25.61 4.45 12.11
CA TRP A 73 25.40 3.73 13.36
C TRP A 73 25.60 2.23 13.21
N THR A 74 25.04 1.62 12.17
CA THR A 74 25.14 0.17 11.94
C THR A 74 26.44 -0.23 11.24
N ARG A 75 27.18 0.74 10.67
CA ARG A 75 28.39 0.53 9.86
C ARG A 75 28.16 -0.40 8.65
N MET A 76 26.93 -0.39 8.13
CA MET A 76 26.54 -1.15 6.94
C MET A 76 26.13 -0.17 5.84
N ASP A 77 26.85 -0.18 4.72
CA ASP A 77 26.55 0.72 3.59
C ASP A 77 25.23 0.36 2.90
N ASP A 78 24.91 -0.94 2.82
CA ASP A 78 23.73 -1.46 2.10
C ASP A 78 22.45 -1.56 2.96
N ILE A 79 22.42 -0.95 4.16
CA ILE A 79 21.27 -1.08 5.07
C ILE A 79 19.95 -0.59 4.46
N HIS A 80 20.01 0.42 3.60
CA HIS A 80 18.86 0.96 2.88
C HIS A 80 18.24 -0.07 1.92
N VAL A 81 19.05 -0.94 1.32
CA VAL A 81 18.57 -2.01 0.45
C VAL A 81 17.77 -3.01 1.27
N TRP A 82 18.29 -3.43 2.42
CA TRP A 82 17.59 -4.36 3.32
C TRP A 82 16.27 -3.80 3.85
N ILE A 83 16.25 -2.51 4.22
CA ILE A 83 15.00 -1.85 4.62
C ILE A 83 14.02 -1.76 3.45
N GLY A 84 14.51 -1.44 2.24
CA GLY A 84 13.71 -1.44 1.02
C GLY A 84 13.09 -2.80 0.73
N ILE A 85 13.87 -3.87 0.84
CA ILE A 85 13.39 -5.26 0.69
C ILE A 85 12.32 -5.56 1.74
N GLY A 86 12.56 -5.21 3.01
CA GLY A 86 11.57 -5.39 4.08
C GLY A 86 10.28 -4.61 3.82
N GLY A 87 10.39 -3.37 3.36
CA GLY A 87 9.24 -2.53 3.00
C GLY A 87 8.43 -3.11 1.84
N VAL A 88 9.09 -3.55 0.77
CA VAL A 88 8.44 -4.21 -0.37
C VAL A 88 7.79 -5.52 0.06
N ALA A 89 8.48 -6.34 0.84
CA ALA A 89 7.93 -7.58 1.37
C ALA A 89 6.68 -7.34 2.23
N ALA A 90 6.68 -6.30 3.06
CA ALA A 90 5.53 -5.90 3.85
C ALA A 90 4.35 -5.45 2.96
N LEU A 91 4.61 -4.61 1.95
CA LEU A 91 3.57 -4.16 1.01
C LEU A 91 2.94 -5.34 0.25
N VAL A 92 3.77 -6.26 -0.26
CA VAL A 92 3.31 -7.46 -0.94
C VAL A 92 2.53 -8.35 0.01
N GLY A 93 3.05 -8.60 1.21
CA GLY A 93 2.40 -9.42 2.23
C GLY A 93 1.01 -8.88 2.61
N LEU A 94 0.89 -7.59 2.86
CA LEU A 94 -0.40 -6.95 3.18
C LEU A 94 -1.37 -6.99 2.00
N THR A 95 -0.87 -6.79 0.77
CA THR A 95 -1.68 -6.86 -0.46
C THR A 95 -2.24 -8.26 -0.67
N VAL A 96 -1.38 -9.28 -0.59
CA VAL A 96 -1.78 -10.69 -0.76
C VAL A 96 -2.73 -11.11 0.36
N TRP A 97 -2.46 -10.68 1.60
CA TRP A 97 -3.36 -10.96 2.71
C TRP A 97 -4.77 -10.45 2.42
N GLU A 98 -4.93 -9.19 2.01
CA GLU A 98 -6.25 -8.66 1.65
C GLU A 98 -6.90 -9.33 0.44
N ALA A 99 -6.10 -9.70 -0.54
CA ALA A 99 -6.58 -10.39 -1.72
C ALA A 99 -7.21 -11.74 -1.34
N VAL A 100 -6.57 -12.49 -0.44
CA VAL A 100 -6.97 -13.86 -0.07
C VAL A 100 -8.05 -13.90 1.01
N VAL A 101 -8.18 -12.88 1.87
CA VAL A 101 -9.25 -12.88 2.88
C VAL A 101 -10.62 -12.79 2.20
N VAL A 102 -11.44 -13.81 2.47
CA VAL A 102 -12.87 -13.82 2.16
C VAL A 102 -13.58 -12.95 3.19
N HIS A 103 -14.36 -11.99 2.70
CA HIS A 103 -15.17 -11.08 3.51
C HIS A 103 -16.63 -11.31 3.20
#